data_AF-A0A917DH31-F1
#
_entry.id   AF-A0A917DH31-F1
#
_cell.length_a   1.000
_cell.length_b   1.000
_cell.length_c   1.000
_cell.angle_alpha   90.00
_cell.angle_beta   90.00
_cell.angle_gamma   90.00
#
_symmetry.space_group_name_H-M   'P 1'
#
loop_
_entity.id
_entity.type
_entity.pdbx_description
1 polymer ?
#
loop_
_entity_poly.entity_id
_entity_poly.type
_entity_poly.pdbx_seq_one_letter_code
_entity_poly.pdbx_strand_id
1 'polypeptide(L)'
;MYQQKIDETNKISVSTNGFLACGEIINITQTRFGIFDKEVFHSDNLCLIGINKIEIIKFDDKHAEFLIYHNGLNDSENPYKYDLERKNVW
;
A
#
# COMPACT_ATOMS: atom_id res chain seq x y z
N MET A 1 -1.68 -12.89 1.98
CA MET A 1 -1.67 -11.68 2.83
C MET A 1 -0.23 -11.28 3.05
N TYR A 2 0.17 -10.11 2.55
CA TYR A 2 1.53 -9.59 2.65
C TYR A 2 1.51 -8.41 3.60
N GLN A 3 2.47 -8.32 4.52
CA GLN A 3 2.56 -7.22 5.46
C GLN A 3 4.02 -6.82 5.65
N GLN A 4 4.27 -5.51 5.58
CA GLN A 4 5.58 -4.92 5.77
C GLN A 4 5.50 -3.78 6.77
N LYS A 5 6.41 -3.76 7.74
CA LYS A 5 6.58 -2.59 8.62
C LYS A 5 7.42 -1.55 7.90
N ILE A 6 6.97 -0.30 7.92
CA ILE A 6 7.74 0.86 7.45
C ILE A 6 8.63 1.34 8.60
N ASP A 7 8.03 1.54 9.77
CA ASP A 7 8.69 1.96 11.01
C ASP A 7 7.94 1.40 12.23
N GLU A 8 8.22 1.93 13.43
CA GLU A 8 7.58 1.49 14.68
C GLU A 8 6.07 1.74 14.72
N THR A 9 5.57 2.70 13.93
CA THR A 9 4.18 3.16 13.92
C THR A 9 3.46 2.90 12.60
N ASN A 10 4.16 2.81 11.47
CA ASN A 10 3.56 2.69 10.15
C ASN A 10 3.76 1.28 9.58
N LYS A 11 2.69 0.68 9.05
CA LYS A 11 2.71 -0.64 8.42
C LYS A 11 1.91 -0.63 7.12
N ILE A 12 2.42 -1.35 6.12
CA ILE A 12 1.76 -1.64 4.85
C ILE A 12 1.19 -3.05 4.94
N SER A 13 -0.08 -3.19 4.59
CA SER A 13 -0.79 -4.45 4.52
C SER A 13 -1.40 -4.59 3.14
N VAL A 14 -1.10 -5.69 2.47
CA VAL A 14 -1.67 -6.06 1.18
C VAL A 14 -2.59 -7.25 1.40
N SER A 15 -3.85 -7.04 1.04
CA SER A 15 -4.90 -8.06 1.12
C SER A 15 -5.47 -8.31 -0.26
N THR A 16 -5.62 -9.58 -0.62
CA THR A 16 -6.36 -9.98 -1.81
C THR A 16 -7.80 -9.52 -1.67
N ASN A 17 -8.28 -8.81 -2.69
CA ASN A 17 -9.66 -8.36 -2.73
C ASN A 17 -10.58 -9.56 -3.05
N GLY A 18 -11.91 -9.42 -2.88
CA GLY A 18 -12.85 -10.49 -3.19
C GLY A 18 -12.81 -10.92 -4.67
N PHE A 19 -13.35 -12.10 -5.01
CA PHE A 19 -13.33 -12.69 -6.37
C PHE A 19 -13.76 -11.74 -7.52
N LEU A 20 -14.52 -10.68 -7.22
CA LEU A 20 -15.03 -9.70 -8.19
C LEU A 20 -14.22 -8.40 -8.29
N ALA A 21 -13.21 -8.23 -7.45
CA ALA A 21 -12.43 -7.00 -7.43
C ALA A 21 -11.17 -7.11 -8.29
N CYS A 22 -10.80 -5.99 -8.91
CA CYS A 22 -9.64 -5.91 -9.78
C CYS A 22 -8.37 -5.78 -8.93
N GLY A 23 -7.71 -6.91 -8.64
CA GLY A 23 -6.39 -6.90 -8.00
C GLY A 23 -6.40 -7.03 -6.47
N GLU A 24 -5.26 -6.65 -5.88
CA GLU A 24 -5.02 -6.65 -4.44
C GLU A 24 -5.19 -5.25 -3.85
N ILE A 25 -5.77 -5.16 -2.65
CA ILE A 25 -5.89 -3.90 -1.90
C ILE A 25 -4.59 -3.65 -1.16
N ILE A 26 -4.08 -2.42 -1.28
CA ILE A 26 -2.96 -1.93 -0.48
C ILE A 26 -3.48 -0.95 0.57
N ASN A 27 -3.31 -1.31 1.83
CA ASN A 27 -3.67 -0.51 2.99
C ASN A 27 -2.41 -0.09 3.73
N ILE A 28 -2.29 1.19 4.06
CA ILE A 28 -1.25 1.68 4.97
C ILE A 28 -1.94 2.16 6.23
N THR A 29 -1.52 1.58 7.35
CA THR A 29 -2.05 1.88 8.67
C THR A 29 -0.95 2.46 9.54
N GLN A 30 -1.33 3.46 10.32
CA GLN A 30 -0.48 4.10 11.32
C GLN A 30 -1.04 3.82 12.70
N THR A 31 -0.26 3.16 13.55
CA THR A 31 -0.56 2.96 14.97
C THR A 31 -0.30 4.26 15.73
N ARG A 32 -1.36 4.85 16.28
CA ARG A 32 -1.32 5.99 17.21
C ARG A 32 -1.64 5.53 18.63
N PHE A 33 -1.11 6.26 19.63
CA PHE A 33 -1.34 5.99 21.06
C PHE A 33 -1.07 4.53 21.49
N GLY A 34 -0.15 3.83 20.80
CA GLY A 34 0.27 2.46 21.11
C GLY A 34 -0.74 1.34 20.81
N ILE A 35 -2.02 1.66 20.58
CA ILE A 35 -3.09 0.66 20.37
C ILE A 35 -4.08 1.01 19.24
N PHE A 36 -4.08 2.24 18.74
CA PHE A 36 -5.05 2.68 17.72
C PHE A 36 -4.44 2.63 16.33
N ASP A 37 -4.74 1.59 15.57
CA ASP A 37 -4.42 1.54 14.15
C ASP A 37 -5.40 2.44 13.37
N LYS A 38 -4.92 3.56 12.84
CA LYS A 38 -5.66 4.43 11.91
C LYS A 38 -5.24 4.10 10.49
N GLU A 39 -6.20 3.82 9.62
CA GLU A 39 -5.92 3.77 8.18
C GLU A 39 -5.56 5.17 7.70
N VAL A 40 -4.33 5.32 7.21
CA VAL A 40 -3.83 6.58 6.65
C VAL A 40 -3.92 6.58 5.14
N PHE A 41 -3.99 5.40 4.55
CA PHE A 41 -4.10 5.21 3.11
C PHE A 41 -4.80 3.91 2.75
N HIS A 42 -5.67 3.98 1.74
CA HIS A 42 -6.40 2.86 1.17
C HIS A 42 -6.39 2.99 -0.35
N SER A 43 -5.96 1.93 -1.04
CA SER A 43 -6.14 1.79 -2.49
C SER A 43 -6.63 0.41 -2.84
N ASP A 44 -7.83 0.38 -3.42
CA ASP A 44 -8.49 -0.78 -3.99
C ASP A 44 -8.58 -0.72 -5.52
N ASN A 45 -8.15 0.38 -6.13
CA ASN A 45 -8.20 0.61 -7.58
C ASN A 45 -6.94 0.11 -8.32
N LEU A 46 -5.98 -0.47 -7.61
CA LEU A 46 -4.80 -1.06 -8.21
C LEU A 46 -5.14 -2.46 -8.73
N CYS A 47 -5.33 -2.58 -10.04
CA CYS A 47 -5.51 -3.86 -10.74
C CYS A 47 -4.24 -4.75 -10.77
N LEU A 48 -3.35 -4.58 -9.80
CA LEU A 48 -2.12 -5.33 -9.65
C LEU A 48 -2.42 -6.65 -8.93
N ILE A 49 -1.89 -7.77 -9.44
CA ILE A 49 -2.04 -9.10 -8.86
C ILE A 49 -0.65 -9.69 -8.58
N GLY A 50 -0.53 -10.42 -7.47
CA GLY A 50 0.69 -11.13 -7.13
C GLY A 50 1.78 -10.18 -6.68
N ILE A 51 1.40 -9.16 -5.91
CA ILE A 51 2.30 -8.22 -5.25
C ILE A 51 3.24 -9.03 -4.36
N ASN A 52 4.51 -9.01 -4.71
CA ASN A 52 5.54 -9.79 -4.03
C ASN A 52 6.42 -8.90 -3.13
N LYS A 53 6.56 -7.61 -3.47
CA LYS A 53 7.39 -6.65 -2.77
C LYS A 53 6.85 -5.24 -2.95
N ILE A 54 6.84 -4.47 -1.87
CA ILE A 54 6.62 -3.03 -1.92
C ILE A 54 7.89 -2.34 -1.43
N GLU A 55 8.42 -1.44 -2.26
CA GLU A 55 9.60 -0.66 -1.93
C GLU A 55 9.21 0.81 -1.74
N ILE A 56 9.70 1.39 -0.65
CA ILE A 56 9.32 2.73 -0.23
C ILE A 56 10.41 3.67 -0.72
N ILE A 57 10.07 4.51 -1.69
CA ILE A 57 11.00 5.50 -2.24
C ILE A 57 11.00 6.75 -1.37
N LYS A 58 9.81 7.16 -0.95
CA LYS A 58 9.63 8.33 -0.10
C LYS A 58 8.43 8.12 0.81
N PHE A 59 8.58 8.43 2.09
CA PHE A 59 7.47 8.43 3.03
C PHE A 59 7.63 9.65 3.91
N ASP A 60 6.84 10.68 3.63
CA ASP A 60 6.79 11.91 4.42
C ASP A 60 5.36 12.20 4.88
N ASP A 61 5.20 13.31 5.62
CA ASP A 61 3.92 13.64 6.22
C ASP A 61 2.83 14.06 5.22
N LYS A 62 3.20 14.33 3.96
CA LYS A 62 2.31 14.84 2.90
C LYS A 62 2.24 13.89 1.70
N HIS A 63 3.34 13.27 1.35
CA HIS A 63 3.54 12.45 0.15
C HIS A 63 4.17 11.12 0.52
N ALA A 64 3.67 10.07 -0.13
CA ALA A 64 4.22 8.74 -0.03
C ALA A 64 4.39 8.15 -1.44
N GLU A 65 5.61 7.75 -1.78
CA GLU A 65 5.99 7.15 -3.04
C GLU A 65 6.45 5.71 -2.82
N PHE A 66 5.83 4.80 -3.58
CA PHE A 66 6.09 3.37 -3.53
C PHE A 66 6.38 2.81 -4.92
N LEU A 67 7.23 1.78 -4.97
CA LEU A 67 7.38 0.89 -6.11
C LEU A 67 6.76 -0.46 -5.73
N ILE A 68 5.75 -0.87 -6.48
CA ILE A 68 5.01 -2.11 -6.24
C ILE A 68 5.45 -3.13 -7.28
N TYR A 69 6.13 -4.18 -6.82
CA TYR A 69 6.53 -5.30 -7.65
C TYR A 69 5.45 -6.36 -7.63
N HIS A 70 5.03 -6.79 -8.80
CA HIS A 70 3.94 -7.74 -8.96
C HIS A 70 4.26 -8.76 -10.07
N ASN A 71 3.34 -9.68 -10.37
CA ASN A 71 3.62 -10.80 -11.28
C ASN A 71 3.49 -10.47 -12.78
N GLY A 72 3.17 -9.23 -13.14
CA GLY A 72 3.04 -8.79 -14.53
C GLY A 72 1.83 -9.32 -15.32
N LEU A 73 0.88 -10.02 -14.68
CA LEU A 73 -0.23 -10.67 -15.42
C LEU A 73 -1.25 -9.69 -16.00
N ASN A 74 -1.60 -8.66 -15.24
CA ASN A 74 -2.63 -7.68 -15.62
C ASN A 74 -2.06 -6.31 -16.00
N ASP A 75 -0.79 -6.07 -15.69
CA ASP A 75 -0.10 -4.82 -15.97
C ASP A 75 1.35 -5.14 -16.38
N SER A 76 1.86 -4.46 -17.40
CA SER A 76 3.25 -4.62 -17.84
C SER A 76 4.23 -3.73 -17.06
N GLU A 77 3.73 -2.71 -16.36
CA GLU A 77 4.55 -1.79 -15.58
C GLU A 77 5.00 -2.44 -14.26
N ASN A 78 6.18 -3.04 -14.27
CA ASN A 78 6.75 -3.73 -13.11
C ASN A 78 8.21 -3.30 -12.88
N PRO A 79 8.52 -2.53 -11.83
CA PRO A 79 7.62 -2.14 -10.74
C PRO A 79 6.66 -1.01 -11.14
N TYR A 80 5.43 -1.10 -10.64
CA TYR A 80 4.43 -0.05 -10.78
C TYR A 80 4.76 1.11 -9.84
N LYS A 81 4.94 2.32 -10.38
CA LYS A 81 5.19 3.50 -9.54
C LYS A 81 3.87 4.05 -9.00
N TYR A 82 3.75 4.09 -7.69
CA TYR A 82 2.56 4.62 -7.02
C TYR A 82 2.90 5.81 -6.14
N ASP A 83 2.40 6.97 -6.54
CA ASP A 83 2.53 8.24 -5.83
C ASP A 83 1.21 8.61 -5.19
N LEU A 84 1.25 8.96 -3.91
CA LEU A 84 0.09 9.18 -3.08
C LEU A 84 0.26 10.40 -2.21
N GLU A 85 -0.73 11.28 -2.27
CA GLU A 85 -0.89 12.36 -1.31
C GLU A 85 -1.70 11.87 -0.10
N ARG A 86 -1.20 12.14 1.11
CA ARG A 86 -1.87 11.76 2.36
C ARG A 86 -3.19 12.55 2.48
N LYS A 87 -4.33 11.89 2.24
CA LYS A 87 -5.67 12.51 2.26
C LYS A 87 -6.17 12.97 3.63
N ASN A 88 -5.42 12.74 4.71
CA ASN A 88 -5.78 13.20 6.06
C ASN A 88 -4.60 13.86 6.75
N VAL A 89 -4.56 15.19 6.67
CA VAL A 89 -3.97 16.02 7.71
C VAL A 89 -5.05 16.12 8.80
N TRP A 90 -4.67 15.96 10.08
CA TRP A 90 -5.48 16.04 11.31
C TRP A 90 -5.97 14.67 11.86
#